data_AF-A0A1W0A808-F1
#
_entry.id   AF-A0A1W0A808-F1
#
_cell.length_a   1.000
_cell.length_b   1.000
_cell.length_c   1.000
_cell.angle_alpha   90.00
_cell.angle_beta   90.00
_cell.angle_gamma   90.00
#
_symmetry.space_group_name_H-M   'P 1'
#
loop_
_entity.id
_entity.type
_entity.pdbx_description
1 polymer ?
#
loop_
_entity_poly.entity_id
_entity_poly.type
_entity_poly.pdbx_seq_one_letter_code
_entity_poly.pdbx_strand_id
1 'polypeptide(L)'
;MNTSPPSDKLCKHHDMTAPVSPQEVLTTAFEPSQLQSEAEAFTISAEMGVDFYSDVSVLYNLTSDFCGKKTEEVATMDILIHRLDAHVRDEDALRDIEKVRNMYHGMLHVYVYLYRVHWHHFVQLDMSGHLTLCWKRLMAFAAEYRVLDASVLHKVYDFIMSIIEH
;
A
#
# COMPACT_ATOMS: atom_id res chain seq x y z
N MET A 1 -59.18 24.12 -11.15
CA MET A 1 -59.04 24.12 -9.68
C MET A 1 -59.03 22.66 -9.26
N ASN A 2 -57.84 22.08 -9.06
CA ASN A 2 -57.23 21.81 -7.73
C ASN A 2 -58.07 20.73 -7.00
N THR A 3 -57.62 19.52 -6.67
CA THR A 3 -56.41 19.14 -5.90
C THR A 3 -56.30 17.60 -5.80
N SER A 4 -55.08 17.04 -5.78
CA SER A 4 -54.75 15.71 -5.18
C SER A 4 -54.51 15.87 -3.65
N PRO A 5 -54.11 14.87 -2.81
CA PRO A 5 -54.07 13.38 -2.81
C PRO A 5 -54.66 12.79 -1.47
N PRO A 6 -54.36 11.58 -0.90
CA PRO A 6 -53.06 11.26 -0.27
C PRO A 6 -52.57 9.77 -0.26
N SER A 7 -51.36 9.63 0.28
CA SER A 7 -50.37 8.56 0.45
C SER A 7 -50.76 7.20 1.08
N ASP A 8 -49.93 6.18 0.77
CA ASP A 8 -48.96 5.51 1.69
C ASP A 8 -48.96 3.95 1.76
N LYS A 9 -47.73 3.40 1.60
CA LYS A 9 -47.12 2.18 2.20
C LYS A 9 -47.41 0.77 1.66
N LEU A 10 -46.33 0.12 1.18
CA LEU A 10 -45.60 -0.99 1.85
C LEU A 10 -45.25 -2.22 0.98
N CYS A 11 -44.00 -2.23 0.50
CA CYS A 11 -42.97 -3.30 0.52
C CYS A 11 -43.34 -4.81 0.36
N LYS A 12 -42.66 -5.46 -0.62
CA LYS A 12 -41.94 -6.77 -0.59
C LYS A 12 -41.95 -7.40 -2.01
N HIS A 13 -40.96 -8.12 -2.54
CA HIS A 13 -39.51 -8.34 -2.35
C HIS A 13 -39.13 -9.40 -3.42
N HIS A 14 -37.87 -9.40 -3.90
CA HIS A 14 -37.16 -10.54 -4.55
C HIS A 14 -37.66 -11.01 -5.94
N ASP A 15 -36.85 -11.39 -6.92
CA ASP A 15 -35.39 -11.57 -7.07
C ASP A 15 -35.15 -11.75 -8.58
N MET A 16 -34.00 -11.34 -9.12
CA MET A 16 -33.41 -12.02 -10.27
C MET A 16 -31.93 -11.66 -10.36
N THR A 17 -31.15 -12.65 -9.95
CA THR A 17 -29.70 -12.77 -9.87
C THR A 17 -29.06 -12.74 -11.26
N ALA A 18 -27.93 -12.03 -11.38
CA ALA A 18 -26.91 -12.30 -12.41
C ALA A 18 -25.59 -12.62 -11.70
N PRO A 19 -24.77 -13.57 -12.21
CA PRO A 19 -23.65 -14.13 -11.47
C PRO A 19 -22.41 -13.24 -11.63
N VAL A 20 -21.86 -12.75 -10.53
CA VAL A 20 -20.52 -12.15 -10.52
C VAL A 20 -19.59 -13.15 -9.86
N SER A 21 -18.57 -13.54 -10.62
CA SER A 21 -17.48 -14.45 -10.26
C SER A 21 -16.83 -14.06 -8.92
N PRO A 22 -16.49 -15.01 -8.03
CA PRO A 22 -15.71 -14.73 -6.84
C PRO A 22 -14.24 -14.60 -7.22
N GLN A 23 -13.86 -13.49 -7.85
CA GLN A 23 -12.50 -13.00 -7.67
C GLN A 23 -12.50 -12.19 -6.38
N GLU A 24 -11.62 -12.57 -5.46
CA GLU A 24 -11.39 -11.92 -4.18
C GLU A 24 -11.15 -10.42 -4.41
N VAL A 25 -12.22 -9.64 -4.30
CA VAL A 25 -12.16 -8.20 -4.28
C VAL A 25 -11.59 -7.85 -2.90
N LEU A 26 -10.28 -7.69 -2.84
CA LEU A 26 -9.61 -6.96 -1.76
C LEU A 26 -10.00 -5.48 -1.89
N THR A 27 -11.24 -5.14 -1.53
CA THR A 27 -11.71 -3.77 -1.34
C THR A 27 -11.11 -3.22 -0.05
N THR A 28 -9.89 -2.72 -0.13
CA THR A 28 -9.57 -1.47 0.58
C THR A 28 -9.86 -0.37 -0.42
N ALA A 29 -11.12 0.06 -0.48
CA ALA A 29 -11.59 1.10 -1.39
C ALA A 29 -10.92 2.42 -1.01
N PHE A 30 -9.78 2.69 -1.64
CA PHE A 30 -9.18 4.01 -1.70
C PHE A 30 -9.98 4.79 -2.73
N GLU A 31 -11.12 5.33 -2.33
CA GLU A 31 -11.87 6.29 -3.16
C GLU A 31 -11.61 7.68 -2.57
N PRO A 32 -10.57 8.41 -3.04
CA PRO A 32 -10.54 9.84 -2.82
C PRO A 32 -11.84 10.39 -3.39
N SER A 33 -12.59 11.09 -2.54
CA SER A 33 -13.67 11.91 -3.03
C SER A 33 -13.07 12.84 -4.09
N GLN A 34 -13.71 13.03 -5.25
CA GLN A 34 -13.26 14.04 -6.24
C GLN A 34 -13.19 15.47 -5.65
N LEU A 35 -13.65 15.65 -4.41
CA LEU A 35 -13.67 16.87 -3.63
C LEU A 35 -12.61 16.93 -2.52
N GLN A 36 -11.77 15.89 -2.37
CA GLN A 36 -10.77 15.86 -1.31
C GLN A 36 -9.66 16.88 -1.59
N SER A 37 -9.35 17.71 -0.60
CA SER A 37 -8.25 18.66 -0.69
C SER A 37 -6.89 17.98 -0.62
N GLU A 38 -5.85 18.61 -1.16
CA GLU A 38 -4.47 18.10 -1.08
C GLU A 38 -4.00 17.92 0.37
N ALA A 39 -4.44 18.80 1.28
CA ALA A 39 -4.14 18.70 2.69
C ALA A 39 -4.79 17.47 3.35
N GLU A 40 -6.04 17.16 3.02
CA GLU A 40 -6.71 15.95 3.51
C GLU A 40 -6.08 14.69 2.94
N ALA A 41 -5.75 14.69 1.64
CA ALA A 41 -5.06 13.57 1.00
C ALA A 41 -3.73 13.27 1.70
N PHE A 42 -3.03 14.34 2.08
CA PHE A 42 -1.80 14.24 2.84
C PHE A 42 -1.99 13.66 4.23
N THR A 43 -2.97 14.13 5.01
CA THR A 43 -3.27 13.58 6.34
C THR A 43 -3.59 12.09 6.27
N ILE A 44 -4.43 11.67 5.32
CA ILE A 44 -4.72 10.24 5.11
C ILE A 44 -3.45 9.48 4.74
N SER A 45 -2.58 10.07 3.91
CA SER A 45 -1.32 9.44 3.52
C SER A 45 -0.36 9.25 4.68
N ALA A 46 -0.32 10.19 5.63
CA ALA A 46 0.47 10.05 6.85
C ALA A 46 -0.04 8.90 7.71
N GLU A 47 -1.35 8.82 7.95
CA GLU A 47 -2.00 7.77 8.74
C GLU A 47 -1.81 6.38 8.09
N MET A 48 -2.18 6.24 6.81
CA MET A 48 -2.03 4.99 6.08
C MET A 48 -0.57 4.57 5.88
N GLY A 49 0.35 5.55 5.87
CA GLY A 49 1.78 5.30 5.80
C GLY A 49 2.31 4.47 6.98
N VAL A 50 1.70 4.62 8.16
CA VAL A 50 2.01 3.82 9.35
C VAL A 50 1.62 2.36 9.13
N ASP A 51 0.45 2.11 8.57
CA ASP A 51 -0.03 0.76 8.26
C ASP A 51 0.84 0.08 7.19
N PHE A 52 1.18 0.81 6.13
CA PHE A 52 2.09 0.31 5.09
C PHE A 52 3.49 0.01 5.63
N TYR A 53 3.97 0.83 6.58
CA TYR A 53 5.24 0.56 7.25
C TYR A 53 5.17 -0.73 8.07
N SER A 54 4.07 -0.96 8.79
CA SER A 54 3.86 -2.21 9.53
C SER A 54 3.94 -3.42 8.61
N ASP A 55 3.24 -3.38 7.47
CA ASP A 55 3.25 -4.44 6.45
C ASP A 55 4.69 -4.73 5.96
N VAL A 56 5.43 -3.70 5.53
CA VAL A 56 6.79 -3.89 4.98
C VAL A 56 7.80 -4.30 6.06
N SER A 57 7.64 -3.83 7.29
CA SER A 57 8.50 -4.20 8.42
C SER A 57 8.34 -5.68 8.77
N VAL A 58 7.11 -6.20 8.79
CA VAL A 58 6.84 -7.63 8.99
C VAL A 58 7.48 -8.46 7.87
N LEU A 59 7.30 -8.05 6.61
CA LEU A 59 7.91 -8.73 5.46
C LEU A 59 9.44 -8.72 5.52
N TYR A 60 10.04 -7.59 5.94
CA TYR A 60 11.49 -7.49 6.12
C TYR A 60 12.00 -8.44 7.20
N ASN A 61 11.40 -8.40 8.39
CA ASN A 61 11.77 -9.23 9.53
C ASN A 61 11.59 -10.72 9.26
N LEU A 62 10.57 -11.10 8.48
CA LEU A 62 10.40 -12.48 8.04
C LEU A 62 11.65 -12.97 7.29
N THR A 63 12.26 -12.10 6.49
CA THR A 63 13.40 -12.48 5.64
C THR A 63 14.78 -12.27 6.24
N SER A 64 14.89 -11.43 7.28
CA SER A 64 16.18 -11.16 7.93
C SER A 64 16.82 -12.42 8.50
N ASP A 65 16.00 -13.40 8.89
CA ASP A 65 16.45 -14.65 9.49
C ASP A 65 17.12 -15.61 8.49
N PHE A 66 16.87 -15.45 7.18
CA PHE A 66 17.49 -16.28 6.14
C PHE A 66 18.87 -15.79 5.71
N CYS A 67 19.21 -14.54 6.04
CA CYS A 67 20.47 -13.94 5.63
C CYS A 67 21.61 -14.37 6.57
N GLY A 68 22.13 -15.60 6.37
CA GLY A 68 23.22 -16.16 7.18
C GLY A 68 24.57 -15.41 7.08
N LYS A 69 24.68 -14.40 6.20
CA LYS A 69 25.86 -13.54 6.07
C LYS A 69 25.42 -12.08 6.07
N LYS A 70 25.95 -11.30 7.02
CA LYS A 70 25.73 -9.86 7.08
C LYS A 70 26.50 -9.19 5.95
N THR A 71 25.80 -8.75 4.91
CA THR A 71 26.36 -7.96 3.81
C THR A 71 26.23 -6.47 4.11
N GLU A 72 26.99 -5.64 3.41
CA GLU A 72 26.86 -4.18 3.48
C GLU A 72 25.45 -3.71 3.06
N GLU A 73 24.85 -4.39 2.08
CA GLU A 73 23.49 -4.10 1.64
C GLU A 73 22.45 -4.40 2.74
N VAL A 74 22.57 -5.55 3.43
CA VAL A 74 21.73 -5.87 4.60
C VAL A 74 21.89 -4.81 5.69
N ALA A 75 23.12 -4.41 6.02
CA ALA A 75 23.37 -3.40 7.02
C ALA A 75 22.76 -2.03 6.63
N THR A 76 22.76 -1.69 5.35
CA THR A 76 22.12 -0.48 4.82
C THR A 76 20.60 -0.54 4.98
N MET A 77 19.99 -1.71 4.70
CA MET A 77 18.57 -1.91 4.88
C MET A 77 18.15 -1.91 6.36
N ASP A 78 18.95 -2.48 7.26
CA ASP A 78 18.73 -2.39 8.71
C ASP A 78 18.67 -0.94 9.18
N ILE A 79 19.59 -0.09 8.70
CA ILE A 79 19.59 1.34 9.00
C ILE A 79 18.34 2.02 8.44
N LEU A 80 17.93 1.68 7.21
CA LEU A 80 16.74 2.25 6.58
C LEU A 80 15.47 1.88 7.35
N ILE A 81 15.28 0.61 7.70
CA ILE A 81 14.14 0.13 8.51
C ILE A 81 14.12 0.84 9.86
N HIS A 82 15.26 0.96 10.54
CA HIS A 82 15.32 1.65 11.82
C HIS A 82 14.97 3.15 11.69
N ARG A 83 15.39 3.81 10.61
CA ARG A 83 15.02 5.20 10.35
C ARG A 83 13.54 5.35 10.03
N LEU A 84 12.95 4.44 9.27
CA LEU A 84 11.52 4.41 9.00
C LEU A 84 10.72 4.20 10.30
N ASP A 85 11.17 3.31 11.18
CA ASP A 85 10.54 3.09 12.49
C ASP A 85 10.51 4.37 13.32
N ALA A 86 11.65 5.05 13.43
CA ALA A 86 11.75 6.31 14.16
C ALA A 86 10.87 7.39 13.54
N HIS A 87 10.80 7.44 12.21
CA HIS A 87 9.99 8.41 11.47
C HIS A 87 8.49 8.19 11.69
N VAL A 88 8.03 6.94 11.63
CA VAL A 88 6.61 6.57 11.79
C VAL A 88 6.11 6.83 13.22
N ARG A 89 7.01 6.85 14.21
CA ARG A 89 6.68 7.19 15.60
C ARG A 89 6.77 8.69 15.91
N ASP A 90 7.29 9.48 14.99
CA ASP A 90 7.46 10.93 15.15
C ASP A 90 6.23 11.66 14.58
N GLU A 91 5.31 12.02 15.46
CA GLU A 91 4.08 12.76 15.12
C GLU A 91 4.36 14.10 14.42
N ASP A 92 5.49 14.76 14.74
CA ASP A 92 5.88 16.00 14.07
C ASP A 92 6.41 15.72 12.67
N ALA A 93 7.04 14.56 12.45
CA ALA A 93 7.42 14.11 11.12
C ALA A 93 6.21 13.80 10.24
N LEU A 94 5.17 13.18 10.80
CA LEU A 94 3.94 12.84 10.07
C LEU A 94 3.11 14.06 9.65
N ARG A 95 3.37 15.24 10.22
CA ARG A 95 2.74 16.51 9.81
C ARG A 95 3.46 17.23 8.68
N ASP A 96 4.68 16.81 8.35
CA ASP A 96 5.52 17.43 7.34
C ASP A 96 5.42 16.67 6.00
N ILE A 97 5.07 17.41 4.95
CA ILE A 97 4.78 16.84 3.63
C ILE A 97 5.99 16.14 3.02
N GLU A 98 7.16 16.73 3.13
CA GLU A 98 8.37 16.17 2.56
C GLU A 98 8.80 14.92 3.32
N LYS A 99 8.65 14.94 4.64
CA LYS A 99 8.96 13.79 5.51
C LYS A 99 8.09 12.58 5.21
N VAL A 100 6.78 12.75 5.09
CA VAL A 100 5.88 11.65 4.68
C VAL A 100 6.23 11.15 3.28
N ARG A 101 6.52 12.01 2.31
CA ARG A 101 7.01 11.55 0.99
C ARG A 101 8.27 10.70 1.10
N ASN A 102 9.23 11.14 1.92
CA ASN A 102 10.48 10.42 2.17
C ASN A 102 10.24 9.06 2.84
N MET A 103 9.24 8.95 3.72
CA MET A 103 8.80 7.68 4.30
C MET A 103 8.32 6.71 3.21
N TYR A 104 7.46 7.17 2.29
CA TYR A 104 7.01 6.33 1.16
C TYR A 104 8.17 5.91 0.25
N HIS A 105 9.08 6.83 -0.10
CA HIS A 105 10.29 6.47 -0.85
C HIS A 105 11.15 5.41 -0.12
N GLY A 106 11.31 5.53 1.19
CA GLY A 106 12.01 4.54 2.00
C GLY A 106 11.34 3.18 1.94
N MET A 107 10.01 3.11 2.05
CA MET A 107 9.26 1.86 1.89
C MET A 107 9.44 1.27 0.49
N LEU A 108 9.41 2.08 -0.58
CA LEU A 108 9.68 1.59 -1.94
C LEU A 108 11.06 0.94 -2.06
N HIS A 109 12.09 1.54 -1.45
CA HIS A 109 13.44 0.97 -1.43
C HIS A 109 13.49 -0.38 -0.70
N VAL A 110 12.76 -0.53 0.42
CA VAL A 110 12.67 -1.81 1.11
C VAL A 110 11.98 -2.85 0.23
N TYR A 111 10.84 -2.54 -0.40
CA TYR A 111 10.18 -3.48 -1.31
C TYR A 111 11.08 -3.89 -2.47
N VAL A 112 11.77 -2.94 -3.11
CA VAL A 112 12.75 -3.22 -4.15
C VAL A 112 13.82 -4.19 -3.67
N TYR A 113 14.36 -3.98 -2.47
CA TYR A 113 15.32 -4.89 -1.87
C TYR A 113 14.74 -6.29 -1.61
N LEU A 114 13.52 -6.38 -1.07
CA LEU A 114 12.84 -7.67 -0.83
C LEU A 114 12.65 -8.46 -2.12
N TYR A 115 12.25 -7.82 -3.22
CA TYR A 115 12.17 -8.47 -4.52
C TYR A 115 13.55 -8.89 -5.04
N ARG A 116 14.55 -8.01 -5.00
CA ARG A 116 15.87 -8.33 -5.57
C ARG A 116 16.60 -9.45 -4.83
N VAL A 117 16.56 -9.41 -3.50
CA VAL A 117 17.43 -10.23 -2.65
C VAL A 117 16.68 -11.44 -2.09
N HIS A 118 15.37 -11.29 -1.82
CA HIS A 118 14.59 -12.29 -1.08
C HIS A 118 13.43 -12.91 -1.86
N TRP A 119 13.25 -12.58 -3.15
CA TRP A 119 12.15 -13.13 -3.95
C TRP A 119 12.06 -14.65 -3.88
N HIS A 120 13.18 -15.35 -4.08
CA HIS A 120 13.19 -16.82 -4.00
C HIS A 120 12.85 -17.34 -2.61
N HIS A 121 13.23 -16.65 -1.53
CA HIS A 121 12.82 -17.03 -0.18
C HIS A 121 11.30 -16.88 0.00
N PHE A 122 10.71 -15.78 -0.48
CA PHE A 122 9.25 -15.60 -0.45
C PHE A 122 8.52 -16.67 -1.28
N VAL A 123 9.06 -17.09 -2.43
CA VAL A 123 8.49 -18.20 -3.21
C VAL A 123 8.55 -19.51 -2.43
N GLN A 124 9.68 -19.82 -1.79
CA GLN A 124 9.84 -21.04 -0.99
C GLN A 124 8.93 -21.08 0.24
N LEU A 125 8.62 -19.93 0.83
CA LEU A 125 7.71 -19.79 1.96
C LEU A 125 6.23 -19.71 1.57
N ASP A 126 5.91 -19.77 0.28
CA ASP A 126 4.56 -19.54 -0.26
C ASP A 126 3.96 -18.16 0.13
N MET A 127 4.85 -17.17 0.32
CA MET A 127 4.50 -15.80 0.75
C MET A 127 4.72 -14.75 -0.36
N SER A 128 5.13 -15.17 -1.57
CA SER A 128 5.34 -14.29 -2.72
C SER A 128 4.07 -13.54 -3.16
N GLY A 129 2.91 -14.18 -3.04
CA GLY A 129 1.60 -13.56 -3.27
C GLY A 129 1.32 -12.44 -2.26
N HIS A 130 1.68 -12.65 -0.98
CA HIS A 130 1.49 -11.65 0.07
C HIS A 130 2.42 -10.44 -0.11
N LEU A 131 3.71 -10.67 -0.38
CA LEU A 131 4.66 -9.60 -0.75
C LEU A 131 4.09 -8.75 -1.90
N THR A 132 3.59 -9.42 -2.94
CA THR A 132 3.04 -8.75 -4.12
C THR A 132 1.76 -7.99 -3.85
N LEU A 133 0.91 -8.50 -2.97
CA LEU A 133 -0.30 -7.81 -2.56
C LEU A 133 0.03 -6.53 -1.78
N CYS A 134 0.88 -6.60 -0.76
CA CYS A 134 1.28 -5.43 0.04
C CYS A 134 1.97 -4.36 -0.82
N TRP A 135 2.87 -4.78 -1.72
CA TRP A 135 3.50 -3.91 -2.71
C TRP A 135 2.47 -3.19 -3.60
N LYS A 136 1.55 -3.94 -4.21
CA LYS A 136 0.52 -3.37 -5.10
C LYS A 136 -0.42 -2.42 -4.37
N ARG A 137 -0.78 -2.72 -3.12
CA ARG A 137 -1.61 -1.84 -2.28
C ARG A 137 -0.90 -0.50 -2.02
N LEU A 138 0.38 -0.53 -1.63
CA LEU A 138 1.18 0.68 -1.45
C LEU A 138 1.25 1.51 -2.73
N MET A 139 1.53 0.86 -3.87
CA MET A 139 1.66 1.53 -5.16
C MET A 139 0.36 2.19 -5.63
N ALA A 140 -0.75 1.46 -5.54
CA ALA A 140 -2.06 1.98 -5.88
C ALA A 140 -2.41 3.18 -5.00
N PHE A 141 -2.19 3.08 -3.69
CA PHE A 141 -2.43 4.17 -2.75
C PHE A 141 -1.57 5.40 -3.06
N ALA A 142 -0.26 5.22 -3.23
CA ALA A 142 0.67 6.31 -3.49
C ALA A 142 0.34 7.05 -4.79
N ALA A 143 -0.15 6.34 -5.81
CA ALA A 143 -0.62 6.93 -7.06
C ALA A 143 -1.94 7.68 -6.88
N GLU A 144 -2.91 7.05 -6.22
CA GLU A 144 -4.27 7.56 -6.05
C GLU A 144 -4.28 8.86 -5.23
N TYR A 145 -3.55 8.90 -4.11
CA TYR A 145 -3.42 10.08 -3.26
C TYR A 145 -2.29 11.02 -3.69
N ARG A 146 -1.60 10.73 -4.81
CA ARG A 146 -0.49 11.52 -5.35
C ARG A 146 0.60 11.82 -4.31
N VAL A 147 0.86 10.84 -3.45
CA VAL A 147 1.91 10.93 -2.44
C VAL A 147 3.26 11.08 -3.14
N LEU A 148 3.46 10.28 -4.17
CA LEU A 148 4.67 10.24 -4.98
C LEU A 148 4.36 10.56 -6.45
N ASP A 149 5.37 11.07 -7.16
CA ASP A 149 5.26 11.33 -8.58
C ASP A 149 5.00 10.04 -9.38
N ALA A 150 4.07 10.09 -10.31
CA ALA A 150 3.73 8.96 -11.17
C ALA A 150 4.95 8.39 -11.94
N SER A 151 5.91 9.25 -12.29
CA SER A 151 7.14 8.82 -12.98
C SER A 151 8.06 7.97 -12.10
N VAL A 152 8.10 8.23 -10.79
CA VAL A 152 8.85 7.41 -9.82
C VAL A 152 8.16 6.06 -9.70
N LEU A 153 6.85 6.07 -9.49
CA LEU A 153 6.05 4.85 -9.33
C LEU A 153 6.19 3.93 -10.55
N HIS A 154 6.07 4.48 -11.75
CA HIS A 154 6.19 3.70 -12.98
C HIS A 154 7.57 3.03 -13.11
N LYS A 155 8.67 3.77 -12.85
CA LYS A 155 10.02 3.22 -12.89
C LYS A 155 10.23 2.07 -11.90
N VAL A 156 9.72 2.21 -10.68
CA VAL A 156 9.86 1.16 -9.67
C VAL A 156 9.00 -0.06 -10.02
N TYR A 157 7.79 0.16 -10.55
CA TYR A 157 6.94 -0.92 -11.04
C TYR A 157 7.64 -1.74 -12.12
N ASP A 158 8.13 -1.09 -13.18
CA ASP A 158 8.80 -1.75 -14.30
C ASP A 158 10.04 -2.52 -13.82
N PHE A 159 10.81 -1.92 -12.91
CA PHE A 159 11.96 -2.56 -12.31
C PHE A 159 11.58 -3.84 -11.54
N ILE A 160 10.55 -3.81 -10.71
CA ILE A 160 10.09 -4.99 -9.97
C ILE A 160 9.52 -6.05 -10.92
N MET A 161 8.77 -5.67 -11.95
CA MET A 161 8.28 -6.63 -12.95
C MET A 161 9.44 -7.34 -13.66
N SER A 162 10.52 -6.61 -13.99
CA SER A 162 11.71 -7.21 -14.60
C SER A 162 12.41 -8.24 -13.71
N ILE A 163 12.23 -8.17 -12.38
CA ILE A 163 12.76 -9.16 -11.44
C ILE A 163 11.86 -10.40 -11.39
N ILE A 164 10.54 -10.21 -11.40
CA ILE A 164 9.57 -11.31 -11.28
C ILE A 164 9.55 -12.17 -12.56
N GLU A 165 9.73 -11.54 -13.72
CA GLU A 165 9.72 -12.20 -15.03
C GLU A 165 11.01 -13.00 -15.33
N HIS A 166 12.03 -12.95 -14.48
CA HIS A 166 13.33 -13.62 -14.67
C HIS A 166 13.65 -14.56 -13.50
#